data_AF-A0A811G4C2-F1
#
_entry.id   AF-A0A811G4C2-F1
#
_cell.length_a   1.000
_cell.length_b   1.000
_cell.length_c   1.000
_cell.angle_alpha   90.00
_cell.angle_beta   90.00
_cell.angle_gamma   90.00
#
_symmetry.space_group_name_H-M   'P 1'
#
loop_
_entity.id
_entity.type
_entity.pdbx_description
1 polymer ?
#
loop_
_entity_poly.entity_id
_entity_poly.type
_entity_poly.pdbx_seq_one_letter_code
_entity_poly.pdbx_strand_id
1 'polypeptide(L)'
;MTKTQLVCDKTQLNWGLKAAKAIAGKSPYDIIQMRVSPDRDYLYICAVNDKATLVAKVELLVANVSGEEDEIITIDKAKVPALILATAETGKKSEDSRPMAGICIRGKEVDFTDENGAGRGVDLTTIHRNDSAEIGDPVRTIIRVKQQLAETSPCDVTPSPAQITELARATRYLGGKPKLSMRSYVHEGTESHRLVAEATFWTLSVLNVPEVLLETEKDTATIVDAAPIGGIS
;
A
#
# COMPACT_ATOMS: atom_id res chain seq x y z
N MET A 1 -17.60 0.42 23.53
CA MET A 1 -16.54 -0.01 22.60
C MET A 1 -16.73 0.75 21.31
N THR A 2 -15.84 1.68 21.02
CA THR A 2 -15.72 2.33 19.70
C THR A 2 -15.10 1.32 18.74
N LYS A 3 -15.71 1.16 17.57
CA LYS A 3 -15.24 0.27 16.50
C LYS A 3 -14.68 1.13 15.36
N THR A 4 -13.59 0.69 14.72
CA THR A 4 -13.13 1.36 13.50
C THR A 4 -14.09 1.04 12.36
N GLN A 5 -14.56 2.07 11.67
CA GLN A 5 -15.44 1.98 10.51
C GLN A 5 -14.96 2.90 9.40
N LEU A 6 -14.68 2.30 8.24
CA LEU A 6 -14.32 2.99 7.02
C LEU A 6 -15.39 2.74 5.96
N VAL A 7 -15.73 3.74 5.16
CA VAL A 7 -16.61 3.59 3.99
C VAL A 7 -15.91 4.22 2.80
N CYS A 8 -15.75 3.47 1.72
CA CYS A 8 -14.98 3.89 0.55
C CYS A 8 -15.63 3.49 -0.77
N ASP A 9 -15.16 4.05 -1.89
CA ASP A 9 -15.62 3.65 -3.22
C ASP A 9 -15.27 2.17 -3.49
N LYS A 10 -16.30 1.35 -3.76
CA LYS A 10 -16.17 -0.10 -3.95
C LYS A 10 -15.31 -0.43 -5.17
N THR A 11 -15.46 0.34 -6.23
CA THR A 11 -14.79 0.11 -7.51
C THR A 11 -13.30 0.45 -7.41
N GLN A 12 -12.94 1.58 -6.81
CA GLN A 12 -11.55 1.96 -6.52
C GLN A 12 -10.88 0.96 -5.58
N LEU A 13 -11.57 0.50 -4.54
CA LEU A 13 -11.07 -0.55 -3.64
C LEU A 13 -10.78 -1.84 -4.43
N ASN A 14 -11.70 -2.27 -5.31
CA ASN A 14 -11.50 -3.47 -6.12
C ASN A 14 -10.29 -3.36 -7.04
N TRP A 15 -10.12 -2.22 -7.72
CA TRP A 15 -8.96 -1.96 -8.59
C TRP A 15 -7.66 -1.93 -7.81
N GLY A 16 -7.66 -1.27 -6.64
CA GLY A 16 -6.53 -1.22 -5.71
C GLY A 16 -6.11 -2.62 -5.26
N LEU A 17 -7.06 -3.46 -4.81
CA LEU A 17 -6.79 -4.83 -4.38
C LEU A 17 -6.26 -5.72 -5.51
N LYS A 18 -6.82 -5.60 -6.73
CA LYS A 18 -6.33 -6.34 -7.91
C LYS A 18 -4.89 -5.95 -8.25
N ALA A 19 -4.60 -4.64 -8.29
CA ALA A 19 -3.25 -4.14 -8.57
C ALA A 19 -2.25 -4.52 -7.49
N ALA A 20 -2.62 -4.36 -6.21
CA ALA A 20 -1.79 -4.72 -5.08
C ALA A 20 -1.49 -6.22 -5.04
N LYS A 21 -2.49 -7.09 -5.28
CA LYS A 21 -2.25 -8.53 -5.44
C LYS A 21 -1.32 -8.83 -6.63
N ALA A 22 -1.47 -8.09 -7.72
CA ALA A 22 -0.62 -8.24 -8.88
C ALA A 22 0.82 -7.81 -8.58
N ILE A 23 1.08 -6.77 -7.80
CA ILE A 23 2.44 -6.29 -7.51
C ILE A 23 3.11 -7.05 -6.37
N ALA A 24 2.36 -7.40 -5.32
CA ALA A 24 2.89 -8.06 -4.12
C ALA A 24 3.78 -9.25 -4.48
N GLY A 25 4.93 -9.37 -3.82
CA GLY A 25 5.93 -10.39 -4.12
C GLY A 25 5.59 -11.79 -3.58
N LYS A 26 6.65 -12.55 -3.33
CA LYS A 26 6.65 -13.72 -2.44
C LYS A 26 7.16 -13.28 -1.07
N SER A 27 7.06 -14.15 -0.05
CA SER A 27 7.63 -13.93 1.28
C SER A 27 9.00 -13.23 1.23
N PRO A 28 9.22 -12.15 1.99
CA PRO A 28 8.33 -11.57 3.02
C PRO A 28 7.23 -10.63 2.48
N TYR A 29 7.16 -10.44 1.16
CA TYR A 29 6.26 -9.47 0.52
C TYR A 29 4.89 -10.05 0.10
N ASP A 30 4.52 -11.23 0.58
CA ASP A 30 3.26 -11.91 0.27
C ASP A 30 2.09 -11.39 1.12
N ILE A 31 2.07 -10.07 1.34
CA ILE A 31 1.02 -9.34 2.05
C ILE A 31 0.57 -8.09 1.29
N ILE A 32 -0.58 -7.55 1.66
CA ILE A 32 -1.09 -6.23 1.27
C ILE A 32 -1.32 -5.44 2.55
N GLN A 33 -0.92 -4.18 2.55
CA GLN A 33 -1.24 -3.26 3.63
C GLN A 33 -2.27 -2.24 3.14
N MET A 34 -3.31 -2.02 3.93
CA MET A 34 -4.21 -0.89 3.75
C MET A 34 -3.91 0.12 4.85
N ARG A 35 -3.73 1.40 4.50
CA ARG A 35 -3.34 2.45 5.45
C ARG A 35 -4.29 3.62 5.36
N VAL A 36 -4.88 4.03 6.47
CA VAL A 36 -5.68 5.26 6.53
C VAL A 36 -4.73 6.44 6.42
N SER A 37 -5.05 7.40 5.54
CA SER A 37 -4.24 8.60 5.40
C SER A 37 -4.34 9.48 6.66
N PRO A 38 -3.32 10.32 6.97
CA PRO A 38 -3.36 11.17 8.16
C PRO A 38 -4.54 12.16 8.18
N ASP A 39 -4.94 12.65 7.01
CA ASP A 39 -6.11 13.51 6.80
C ASP A 39 -7.44 12.73 6.77
N ARG A 40 -7.38 11.39 6.75
CA ARG A 40 -8.52 10.46 6.73
C ARG A 40 -9.41 10.56 5.48
N ASP A 41 -8.93 11.22 4.44
CA ASP A 41 -9.62 11.35 3.16
C ASP A 41 -9.40 10.13 2.25
N TYR A 42 -8.36 9.33 2.51
CA TYR A 42 -7.97 8.21 1.66
C TYR A 42 -7.63 6.95 2.46
N LEU A 43 -8.02 5.81 1.89
CA LEU A 43 -7.45 4.52 2.22
C LEU A 43 -6.39 4.18 1.17
N TYR A 44 -5.14 4.11 1.58
CA TYR A 44 -4.06 3.66 0.72
C TYR A 44 -4.04 2.14 0.66
N ILE A 45 -4.04 1.58 -0.56
CA ILE A 45 -3.81 0.16 -0.81
C ILE A 45 -2.37 -0.01 -1.27
N CYS A 46 -1.57 -0.68 -0.46
CA CYS A 46 -0.12 -0.78 -0.62
C CYS A 46 0.33 -2.22 -0.89
N ALA A 47 1.25 -2.36 -1.83
CA ALA A 47 1.93 -3.62 -2.09
C ALA A 47 3.39 -3.37 -2.45
N VAL A 48 4.25 -4.31 -2.07
CA VAL A 48 5.69 -4.25 -2.28
C VAL A 48 6.17 -5.56 -2.88
N ASN A 49 7.25 -5.53 -3.65
CA ASN A 49 8.09 -6.68 -3.96
C ASN A 49 9.56 -6.26 -3.88
N ASP A 50 10.48 -7.12 -4.33
CA ASP A 50 11.93 -6.87 -4.32
C ASP A 50 12.36 -5.64 -5.12
N LYS A 51 11.51 -5.14 -6.03
CA LYS A 51 11.82 -4.01 -6.92
C LYS A 51 10.77 -2.90 -6.92
N ALA A 52 9.54 -3.20 -6.57
CA ALA A 52 8.40 -2.32 -6.78
C ALA A 52 7.70 -1.96 -5.48
N THR A 53 7.27 -0.71 -5.41
CA THR A 53 6.41 -0.19 -4.34
C THR A 53 5.20 0.46 -4.99
N LEU A 54 4.01 -0.05 -4.71
CA LEU A 54 2.74 0.48 -5.16
C LEU A 54 1.99 1.12 -4.00
N VAL A 55 1.46 2.32 -4.23
CA VAL A 55 0.46 2.97 -3.37
C VAL A 55 -0.70 3.43 -4.25
N ALA A 56 -1.86 2.77 -4.13
CA ALA A 56 -3.11 3.23 -4.73
C ALA A 56 -3.96 3.94 -3.68
N LYS A 57 -4.68 4.99 -4.06
CA LYS A 57 -5.55 5.80 -3.20
C LYS A 57 -7.00 5.42 -3.48
N VAL A 58 -7.76 5.18 -2.42
CA VAL A 58 -9.20 4.96 -2.48
C VAL A 58 -9.84 6.06 -1.64
N GLU A 59 -10.76 6.81 -2.21
CA GLU A 59 -11.47 7.89 -1.48
C GLU A 59 -12.32 7.31 -0.35
N LEU A 60 -12.18 7.91 0.84
CA LEU A 60 -13.00 7.62 2.01
C LEU A 60 -14.15 8.63 2.11
N LEU A 61 -15.35 8.09 2.34
CA LEU A 61 -16.54 8.87 2.71
C LEU A 61 -16.68 8.95 4.23
N VAL A 62 -16.31 7.88 4.93
CA VAL A 62 -16.34 7.79 6.40
C VAL A 62 -15.02 7.18 6.86
N ALA A 63 -14.43 7.76 7.91
CA ALA A 63 -13.19 7.31 8.50
C ALA A 63 -13.19 7.51 10.02
N ASN A 64 -13.91 6.62 10.71
CA ASN A 64 -13.96 6.59 12.16
C ASN A 64 -12.93 5.57 12.65
N VAL A 65 -11.72 6.00 12.99
CA VAL A 65 -10.66 5.12 13.50
C VAL A 65 -10.64 5.17 15.04
N SER A 66 -10.71 4.02 15.69
CA SER A 66 -10.78 3.88 17.15
C SER A 66 -9.43 3.78 17.86
N GLY A 67 -8.36 3.40 17.17
CA GLY A 67 -7.01 3.26 17.72
C GLY A 67 -5.93 3.35 16.65
N GLU A 68 -4.69 3.66 17.04
CA GLU A 68 -3.55 3.76 16.11
C GLU A 68 -3.26 2.44 15.41
N GLU A 69 -3.48 1.31 16.09
CA GLU A 69 -3.33 -0.02 15.52
C GLU A 69 -4.31 -0.30 14.36
N ASP A 70 -5.41 0.44 14.28
CA ASP A 70 -6.43 0.31 13.25
C ASP A 70 -6.14 1.17 12.01
N GLU A 71 -5.12 2.03 12.07
CA GLU A 71 -4.68 2.84 10.92
C GLU A 71 -3.98 2.00 9.85
N ILE A 72 -3.44 0.83 10.22
CA ILE A 72 -2.74 -0.07 9.32
C ILE A 72 -3.35 -1.46 9.40
N ILE A 73 -3.90 -1.93 8.28
CA ILE A 73 -4.51 -3.26 8.15
C ILE A 73 -3.62 -4.11 7.24
N THR A 74 -2.99 -5.14 7.81
CA THR A 74 -2.14 -6.07 7.05
C THR A 74 -2.89 -7.36 6.75
N ILE A 75 -2.85 -7.81 5.49
CA ILE A 75 -3.61 -8.96 5.00
C ILE A 75 -2.69 -9.86 4.17
N ASP A 76 -2.77 -11.18 4.40
CA ASP A 76 -2.10 -12.16 3.56
C ASP A 76 -2.58 -12.09 2.12
N LYS A 77 -1.65 -12.05 1.16
CA LYS A 77 -1.96 -12.03 -0.28
C LYS A 77 -2.87 -13.19 -0.70
N ALA A 78 -2.80 -14.33 0.00
CA ALA A 78 -3.65 -15.50 -0.23
C ALA A 78 -5.14 -15.24 0.06
N LYS A 79 -5.48 -14.32 0.96
CA LYS A 79 -6.87 -13.97 1.33
C LYS A 79 -7.49 -12.92 0.40
N VAL A 80 -6.66 -12.16 -0.31
CA VAL A 80 -7.08 -11.06 -1.19
C VAL A 80 -8.03 -11.47 -2.32
N PRO A 81 -7.95 -12.66 -2.96
CA PRO A 81 -8.95 -13.10 -3.93
C PRO A 81 -10.40 -13.05 -3.43
N ALA A 82 -10.64 -13.39 -2.16
CA ALA A 82 -11.97 -13.34 -1.58
C ALA A 82 -12.48 -11.88 -1.50
N LEU A 83 -11.61 -10.96 -1.11
CA LEU A 83 -11.92 -9.52 -1.07
C LEU A 83 -12.18 -8.94 -2.46
N ILE A 84 -11.39 -9.35 -3.46
CA ILE A 84 -11.59 -8.95 -4.86
C ILE A 84 -12.95 -9.43 -5.37
N LEU A 85 -13.40 -10.62 -4.97
CA LEU A 85 -14.71 -11.13 -5.35
C LEU A 85 -15.82 -10.34 -4.66
N ALA A 86 -15.72 -10.10 -3.35
CA ALA A 86 -16.70 -9.34 -2.57
C ALA A 86 -16.84 -7.88 -3.03
N THR A 87 -15.74 -7.29 -3.51
CA THR A 87 -15.71 -5.90 -4.02
C THR A 87 -15.97 -5.81 -5.52
N ALA A 88 -16.27 -6.92 -6.22
CA ALA A 88 -16.60 -6.87 -7.63
C ALA A 88 -17.95 -6.15 -7.86
N GLU A 89 -18.08 -5.48 -9.02
CA GLU A 89 -19.37 -4.92 -9.44
C GLU A 89 -20.33 -6.06 -9.78
N THR A 90 -21.42 -6.19 -9.02
CA THR A 90 -22.47 -7.19 -9.21
C THR A 90 -23.80 -6.47 -9.43
N GLY A 91 -24.19 -6.23 -10.69
CA GLY A 91 -25.54 -5.75 -11.03
C GLY A 91 -25.62 -4.58 -12.00
N LYS A 92 -26.84 -4.26 -12.45
CA LYS A 92 -27.14 -3.11 -13.31
C LYS A 92 -27.07 -1.82 -12.50
N LYS A 93 -26.25 -0.87 -12.95
CA LYS A 93 -26.13 0.47 -12.37
C LYS A 93 -27.50 1.14 -12.35
N SER A 94 -27.95 1.60 -11.18
CA SER A 94 -28.81 2.79 -11.16
C SER A 94 -27.89 3.97 -11.43
N GLU A 95 -28.29 4.89 -12.32
CA GLU A 95 -27.44 6.02 -12.76
C GLU A 95 -27.05 6.98 -11.62
N ASP A 96 -27.68 6.85 -10.45
CA ASP A 96 -27.55 7.78 -9.32
C ASP A 96 -26.78 7.23 -8.08
N SER A 97 -26.29 5.98 -8.07
CA SER A 97 -25.56 5.46 -6.90
C SER A 97 -24.13 5.02 -7.24
N ARG A 98 -23.15 5.59 -6.54
CA ARG A 98 -21.78 5.05 -6.50
C ARG A 98 -21.77 3.83 -5.57
N PRO A 99 -21.32 2.65 -6.01
CA PRO A 99 -21.26 1.48 -5.14
C PRO A 99 -20.21 1.71 -4.04
N MET A 100 -20.61 1.53 -2.78
CA MET A 100 -19.74 1.75 -1.62
C MET A 100 -19.38 0.42 -0.95
N ALA A 101 -18.20 0.38 -0.34
CA ALA A 101 -17.75 -0.73 0.50
C ALA A 101 -17.55 -0.23 1.93
N GLY A 102 -18.05 -1.00 2.89
CA GLY A 102 -17.80 -0.81 4.32
C GLY A 102 -16.66 -1.71 4.79
N ILE A 103 -15.78 -1.18 5.63
CA ILE A 103 -14.72 -1.92 6.30
C ILE A 103 -14.88 -1.69 7.81
N CYS A 104 -15.12 -2.75 8.56
CA CYS A 104 -15.25 -2.69 10.02
C CYS A 104 -14.14 -3.51 10.67
N ILE A 105 -13.42 -2.91 11.62
CA ILE A 105 -12.34 -3.60 12.34
C ILE A 105 -12.83 -3.96 13.75
N ARG A 106 -12.65 -5.23 14.10
CA ARG A 106 -13.03 -5.81 15.40
C ARG A 106 -11.84 -6.60 15.94
N GLY A 107 -10.88 -5.88 16.51
CA GLY A 107 -9.61 -6.47 16.96
C GLY A 107 -8.83 -7.05 15.79
N LYS A 108 -8.65 -8.37 15.77
CA LYS A 108 -7.93 -9.07 14.68
C LYS A 108 -8.79 -9.36 13.46
N GLU A 109 -10.11 -9.23 13.56
CA GLU A 109 -11.03 -9.46 12.45
C GLU A 109 -11.30 -8.16 11.71
N VAL A 110 -11.30 -8.24 10.38
CA VAL A 110 -11.70 -7.15 9.49
C VAL A 110 -12.82 -7.66 8.61
N ASP A 111 -13.96 -6.99 8.70
CA ASP A 111 -15.16 -7.28 7.93
C ASP A 111 -15.25 -6.34 6.75
N PHE A 112 -15.49 -6.89 5.57
CA PHE A 112 -15.79 -6.15 4.35
C PHE A 112 -17.25 -6.40 3.98
N THR A 113 -18.00 -5.33 3.75
CA THR A 113 -19.41 -5.37 3.39
C THR A 113 -19.69 -4.54 2.14
N ASP A 114 -20.60 -4.98 1.29
CA ASP A 114 -21.11 -4.14 0.20
C ASP A 114 -22.33 -3.33 0.66
N GLU A 115 -22.22 -2.00 0.61
CA GLU A 115 -23.38 -1.13 0.86
C GLU A 115 -24.05 -0.81 -0.48
N ASN A 116 -24.71 -1.82 -1.07
CA ASN A 116 -25.64 -1.61 -2.18
C ASN A 116 -27.03 -1.21 -1.62
N GLY A 117 -27.14 -0.03 -1.01
CA GLY A 117 -28.38 0.78 -0.87
C GLY A 117 -29.73 0.17 -0.41
N ALA A 118 -29.83 -1.09 0.03
CA ALA A 118 -31.14 -1.70 0.32
C ALA A 118 -31.16 -2.80 1.39
N GLY A 119 -30.12 -2.95 2.21
CA GLY A 119 -30.16 -3.81 3.41
C GLY A 119 -30.65 -5.26 3.20
N ARG A 120 -30.54 -5.81 1.99
CA ARG A 120 -31.14 -7.12 1.61
C ARG A 120 -30.16 -8.13 0.99
N GLY A 121 -28.86 -7.88 1.07
CA GLY A 121 -27.86 -8.85 0.59
C GLY A 121 -26.46 -8.38 0.91
N VAL A 122 -26.11 -8.32 2.20
CA VAL A 122 -24.77 -7.94 2.65
C VAL A 122 -23.85 -9.13 2.41
N ASP A 123 -23.01 -9.05 1.38
CA ASP A 123 -21.90 -9.98 1.23
C ASP A 123 -20.83 -9.60 2.26
N LEU A 124 -20.82 -10.32 3.37
CA LEU A 124 -19.83 -10.17 4.44
C LEU A 124 -18.63 -11.06 4.16
N THR A 125 -17.46 -10.45 3.94
CA THR A 125 -16.19 -11.18 3.93
C THR A 125 -15.36 -10.79 5.14
N THR A 126 -15.20 -11.73 6.07
CA THR A 126 -14.35 -11.56 7.25
C THR A 126 -12.96 -12.13 6.99
N ILE A 127 -11.93 -11.38 7.33
CA ILE A 127 -10.54 -11.81 7.27
C ILE A 127 -9.83 -11.55 8.60
N HIS A 128 -8.79 -12.35 8.87
CA HIS A 128 -7.89 -12.11 10.00
C HIS A 128 -6.68 -11.30 9.56
N ARG A 129 -6.37 -10.24 10.32
CA ARG A 129 -5.15 -9.44 10.19
C ARG A 129 -3.91 -10.32 10.35
N ASN A 130 -2.85 -9.98 9.60
CA ASN A 130 -1.52 -10.51 9.80
C ASN A 130 -0.64 -9.44 10.44
N ASP A 131 -0.69 -9.35 11.77
CA ASP A 131 0.09 -8.36 12.53
C ASP A 131 1.57 -8.76 12.68
N SER A 132 1.99 -9.91 12.15
CA SER A 132 3.36 -10.43 12.26
C SER A 132 4.25 -10.12 11.05
N ALA A 133 3.67 -9.73 9.92
CA ALA A 133 4.39 -9.47 8.69
C ALA A 133 4.63 -7.97 8.48
N GLU A 134 5.88 -7.60 8.18
CA GLU A 134 6.31 -6.22 8.00
C GLU A 134 6.97 -6.02 6.63
N ILE A 135 6.50 -5.01 5.88
CA ILE A 135 7.05 -4.60 4.58
C ILE A 135 7.52 -3.14 4.62
N GLY A 136 7.81 -2.62 5.82
CA GLY A 136 8.16 -1.22 6.06
C GLY A 136 6.99 -0.25 5.85
N ASP A 137 7.30 0.98 5.43
CA ASP A 137 6.31 2.03 5.11
C ASP A 137 6.32 2.37 3.61
N PRO A 138 5.41 1.77 2.82
CA PRO A 138 5.29 2.04 1.39
C PRO A 138 4.92 3.50 1.07
N VAL A 139 4.13 4.15 1.92
CA VAL A 139 3.67 5.53 1.69
C VAL A 139 4.84 6.49 1.86
N ARG A 140 5.59 6.35 2.96
CA ARG A 140 6.81 7.13 3.20
C ARG A 140 7.87 6.88 2.14
N THR A 141 7.99 5.64 1.66
CA THR A 141 8.88 5.30 0.55
C THR A 141 8.52 6.09 -0.71
N ILE A 142 7.24 6.12 -1.11
CA ILE A 142 6.79 6.90 -2.27
C ILE A 142 6.99 8.41 -2.07
N ILE A 143 6.70 8.94 -0.88
CA ILE A 143 6.92 10.37 -0.57
C ILE A 143 8.40 10.73 -0.74
N ARG A 144 9.30 9.95 -0.15
CA ARG A 144 10.76 10.15 -0.27
C ARG A 144 11.21 10.12 -1.72
N VAL A 145 10.71 9.17 -2.51
CA VAL A 145 11.05 9.05 -3.94
C VAL A 145 10.58 10.28 -4.73
N LYS A 146 9.38 10.79 -4.45
CA LYS A 146 8.86 12.01 -5.10
C LYS A 146 9.67 13.25 -4.75
N GLN A 147 10.04 13.41 -3.47
CA GLN A 147 10.90 14.52 -3.03
C GLN A 147 12.24 14.48 -3.75
N GLN A 148 12.87 13.31 -3.77
CA GLN A 148 14.14 13.11 -4.46
C GLN A 148 14.05 13.41 -5.96
N LEU A 149 12.94 13.04 -6.63
CA LEU A 149 12.73 13.37 -8.03
C LEU A 149 12.63 14.88 -8.28
N ALA A 150 12.04 15.63 -7.35
CA ALA A 150 11.94 17.09 -7.46
C ALA A 150 13.30 17.78 -7.28
N GLU A 151 14.22 17.15 -6.55
CA GLU A 151 15.56 17.67 -6.26
C GLU A 151 16.60 17.29 -7.34
N THR A 152 16.37 16.22 -8.11
CA THR A 152 17.26 15.80 -9.20
C THR A 152 16.93 16.42 -10.54
N SER A 153 17.96 16.63 -11.36
CA SER A 153 17.79 17.01 -12.76
C SER A 153 17.01 15.94 -13.53
N PRO A 154 16.16 16.34 -14.50
CA PRO A 154 15.43 15.38 -15.34
C PRO A 154 16.39 14.43 -16.07
N CYS A 155 16.10 13.13 -16.01
CA CYS A 155 16.77 12.09 -16.78
C CYS A 155 15.83 11.59 -17.89
N ASP A 156 16.40 11.20 -19.03
CA ASP A 156 15.65 10.56 -20.10
C ASP A 156 15.01 9.26 -19.60
N VAL A 157 13.69 9.14 -19.81
CA VAL A 157 12.94 7.98 -19.35
C VAL A 157 13.21 6.80 -20.29
N THR A 158 14.10 5.90 -19.90
CA THR A 158 14.48 4.69 -20.64
C THR A 158 14.29 3.43 -19.79
N PRO A 159 13.02 2.98 -19.57
CA PRO A 159 12.75 1.90 -18.64
C PRO A 159 13.29 0.55 -19.11
N SER A 160 13.78 -0.26 -18.17
CA SER A 160 14.14 -1.64 -18.47
C SER A 160 12.91 -2.52 -18.73
N PRO A 161 13.04 -3.66 -19.43
CA PRO A 161 11.92 -4.59 -19.65
C PRO A 161 11.24 -5.05 -18.35
N ALA A 162 11.99 -5.20 -17.26
CA ALA A 162 11.45 -5.55 -15.95
C ALA A 162 10.58 -4.41 -15.38
N GLN A 163 11.02 -3.16 -15.51
CA GLN A 163 10.25 -1.99 -15.08
C GLN A 163 8.96 -1.83 -15.89
N ILE A 164 9.01 -2.07 -17.20
CA ILE A 164 7.82 -2.06 -18.07
C ILE A 164 6.84 -3.15 -17.64
N THR A 165 7.34 -4.32 -17.27
CA THR A 165 6.50 -5.45 -16.82
C THR A 165 5.73 -5.11 -15.54
N GLU A 166 6.40 -4.53 -14.53
CA GLU A 166 5.73 -4.10 -13.30
C GLU A 166 4.73 -2.96 -13.54
N LEU A 167 5.11 -1.99 -14.39
CA LEU A 167 4.19 -0.93 -14.80
C LEU A 167 2.94 -1.48 -15.49
N ALA A 168 3.10 -2.45 -16.39
CA ALA A 168 1.99 -3.11 -17.08
C ALA A 168 1.07 -3.87 -16.10
N ARG A 169 1.63 -4.52 -15.08
CA ARG A 169 0.84 -5.23 -14.03
C ARG A 169 -0.04 -4.27 -13.23
N ALA A 170 0.47 -3.10 -12.85
CA ALA A 170 -0.29 -2.09 -12.12
C ALA A 170 -1.35 -1.42 -13.02
N THR A 171 -0.93 -0.94 -14.19
CA THR A 171 -1.79 -0.20 -15.13
C THR A 171 -2.93 -1.04 -15.68
N ARG A 172 -2.78 -2.36 -15.78
CA ARG A 172 -3.87 -3.28 -16.17
C ARG A 172 -5.14 -3.10 -15.35
N TYR A 173 -5.02 -2.75 -14.07
CA TYR A 173 -6.15 -2.64 -13.15
C TYR A 173 -6.47 -1.21 -12.77
N LEU A 174 -5.44 -0.38 -12.57
CA LEU A 174 -5.63 1.01 -12.15
C LEU A 174 -5.87 1.95 -13.34
N GLY A 175 -5.51 1.55 -14.56
CA GLY A 175 -5.66 2.39 -15.74
C GLY A 175 -4.96 3.74 -15.63
N GLY A 176 -5.53 4.74 -16.31
CA GLY A 176 -5.00 6.10 -16.36
C GLY A 176 -3.85 6.30 -17.35
N LYS A 177 -3.38 7.54 -17.44
CA LYS A 177 -2.19 7.94 -18.21
C LYS A 177 -1.12 8.42 -17.23
N PRO A 178 -0.30 7.52 -16.66
CA PRO A 178 0.67 7.92 -15.66
C PRO A 178 1.75 8.82 -16.30
N LYS A 179 2.12 9.88 -15.58
CA LYS A 179 3.35 10.62 -15.86
C LYS A 179 4.53 9.74 -15.42
N LEU A 180 5.46 9.52 -16.35
CA LEU A 180 6.67 8.75 -16.06
C LEU A 180 7.82 9.70 -15.73
N SER A 181 8.64 9.30 -14.78
CA SER A 181 9.88 9.99 -14.42
C SER A 181 10.93 8.94 -14.05
N MET A 182 12.19 9.25 -14.30
CA MET A 182 13.31 8.35 -14.03
C MET A 182 14.39 9.08 -13.25
N ARG A 183 15.06 8.35 -12.37
CA ARG A 183 16.17 8.85 -11.58
C ARG A 183 17.26 7.81 -11.45
N SER A 184 18.51 8.25 -11.58
CA SER A 184 19.69 7.45 -11.24
C SER A 184 19.89 7.39 -9.72
N TYR A 185 20.33 6.25 -9.24
CA TYR A 185 20.79 6.01 -7.86
C TYR A 185 22.01 5.08 -7.90
N VAL A 186 22.76 5.02 -6.81
CA VAL A 186 23.92 4.13 -6.71
C VAL A 186 23.50 2.84 -6.02
N HIS A 187 23.78 1.71 -6.66
CA HIS A 187 23.57 0.37 -6.13
C HIS A 187 24.87 -0.42 -6.21
N GLU A 188 25.40 -0.86 -5.07
CA GLU A 188 26.68 -1.60 -5.00
C GLU A 188 27.85 -0.90 -5.76
N GLY A 189 27.89 0.43 -5.72
CA GLY A 189 28.90 1.23 -6.42
C GLY A 189 28.67 1.37 -7.94
N THR A 190 27.57 0.83 -8.47
CA THR A 190 27.16 0.98 -9.88
C THR A 190 25.97 1.91 -10.02
N GLU A 191 25.92 2.65 -11.13
CA GLU A 191 24.74 3.46 -11.45
C GLU A 191 23.56 2.57 -11.82
N SER A 192 22.42 2.82 -11.17
CA SER A 192 21.16 2.11 -11.34
C SER A 192 20.01 3.10 -11.46
N HIS A 193 18.83 2.65 -11.89
CA HIS A 193 17.72 3.52 -12.27
C HIS A 193 16.41 3.13 -11.60
N ARG A 194 15.69 4.13 -11.09
CA ARG A 194 14.35 4.00 -10.53
C ARG A 194 13.35 4.67 -11.47
N LEU A 195 12.39 3.89 -11.96
CA LEU A 195 11.22 4.38 -12.68
C LEU A 195 10.15 4.77 -11.67
N VAL A 196 9.51 5.91 -11.87
CA VAL A 196 8.34 6.32 -11.11
C VAL A 196 7.22 6.64 -12.08
N ALA A 197 6.07 6.00 -11.86
CA ALA A 197 4.85 6.23 -12.60
C ALA A 197 3.81 6.82 -11.64
N GLU A 198 3.33 8.01 -11.96
CA GLU A 198 2.36 8.74 -11.13
C GLU A 198 1.09 9.06 -11.92
N ALA A 199 -0.04 8.67 -11.37
CA ALA A 199 -1.38 9.03 -11.84
C ALA A 199 -2.20 9.62 -10.70
N THR A 200 -3.40 10.13 -11.00
CA THR A 200 -4.27 10.84 -10.04
C THR A 200 -4.45 10.09 -8.72
N PHE A 201 -4.72 8.79 -8.77
CA PHE A 201 -5.05 7.98 -7.59
C PHE A 201 -4.04 6.85 -7.35
N TRP A 202 -2.87 6.86 -7.97
CA TRP A 202 -1.85 5.86 -7.66
C TRP A 202 -0.44 6.31 -8.00
N THR A 203 0.54 5.72 -7.32
CA THR A 203 1.94 5.86 -7.66
C THR A 203 2.63 4.50 -7.56
N LEU A 204 3.45 4.19 -8.56
CA LEU A 204 4.31 3.02 -8.60
C LEU A 204 5.76 3.49 -8.73
N SER A 205 6.62 3.00 -7.85
CA SER A 205 8.07 3.11 -7.98
C SER A 205 8.63 1.73 -8.34
N VAL A 206 9.49 1.63 -9.34
CA VAL A 206 10.13 0.36 -9.77
C VAL A 206 11.62 0.54 -9.98
N LEU A 207 12.40 -0.23 -9.24
CA LEU A 207 13.85 -0.33 -9.40
C LEU A 207 14.22 -1.23 -10.58
N ASN A 208 15.27 -0.88 -11.32
CA ASN A 208 15.84 -1.77 -12.34
C ASN A 208 16.57 -2.98 -11.72
N VAL A 209 17.22 -2.78 -10.57
CA VAL A 209 17.95 -3.76 -9.76
C VAL A 209 17.33 -3.74 -8.35
N PRO A 210 17.11 -4.89 -7.67
CA PRO A 210 16.58 -4.88 -6.31
C PRO A 210 17.43 -4.00 -5.40
N GLU A 211 16.83 -3.30 -4.44
CA GLU A 211 17.63 -2.72 -3.35
C GLU A 211 18.15 -3.89 -2.51
N VAL A 212 19.48 -4.02 -2.35
CA VAL A 212 20.00 -4.87 -1.31
C VAL A 212 19.50 -4.24 -0.02
N LEU A 213 18.69 -4.98 0.74
CA LEU A 213 18.50 -4.69 2.14
C LEU A 213 19.88 -4.81 2.77
N LEU A 214 20.66 -3.72 2.75
CA LEU A 214 21.82 -3.62 3.62
C LEU A 214 21.26 -3.89 5.02
N GLU A 215 21.82 -4.88 5.71
CA GLU A 215 21.55 -5.13 7.12
C GLU A 215 22.06 -3.95 7.96
N THR A 216 21.42 -2.80 7.81
CA THR A 216 21.66 -1.53 8.49
C THR A 216 20.35 -0.78 8.32
N GLU A 217 19.39 -0.87 9.23
CA GLU A 217 19.49 -0.49 10.63
C GLU A 217 18.87 -1.58 11.53
N LYS A 218 19.70 -2.45 12.12
CA LYS A 218 19.47 -2.73 13.53
C LYS A 218 19.71 -1.40 14.21
N ASP A 219 18.66 -0.82 14.78
CA ASP A 219 18.80 0.14 15.87
C ASP A 219 19.80 -0.44 16.86
N THR A 220 21.05 -0.04 16.72
CA THR A 220 21.98 0.00 17.83
C THR A 220 21.50 1.18 18.64
N ALA A 221 20.40 0.96 19.35
CA ALA A 221 20.16 1.60 20.63
C ALA A 221 21.44 1.33 21.40
N THR A 222 22.33 2.32 21.35
CA THR A 222 23.53 2.36 22.15
C THR A 222 22.96 2.48 23.55
N ILE A 223 22.81 1.34 24.21
CA ILE A 223 22.68 1.30 25.66
C ILE A 223 23.95 1.99 26.11
N VAL A 224 23.80 3.26 26.48
CA VAL A 224 24.85 4.03 27.12
C VAL A 224 25.21 3.19 28.34
N ASP A 225 26.40 2.61 28.30
CA ASP A 225 27.02 1.96 29.44
C ASP A 225 26.86 2.91 30.63
N ALA A 226 25.98 2.53 31.56
CA ALA A 226 25.97 3.12 32.89
C ALA A 226 27.33 2.76 33.48
N ALA A 227 28.24 3.73 33.48
CA ALA A 227 29.53 3.63 34.13
C ALA A 227 29.32 3.09 35.56
N PRO A 228 30.13 2.10 36.00
CA PRO A 228 30.06 1.65 37.38
C PRO A 228 30.44 2.81 38.28
N ILE A 229 29.52 3.22 39.16
CA ILE A 229 29.82 4.13 40.25
C ILE A 229 30.77 3.40 41.20
N GLY A 230 32.07 3.65 41.02
CA GLY A 230 33.14 3.09 41.81
C GLY A 230 34.01 4.20 42.38
N GLY A 231 33.71 4.59 43.62
CA GLY A 231 34.70 4.91 44.64
C GLY A 231 35.29 6.32 44.63
N ILE A 232 35.05 7.03 45.73
CA ILE A 232 36.13 7.73 46.42
C ILE A 232 36.03 7.44 47.91
N SER A 233 37.21 7.08 48.43
CA SER A 233 37.65 6.99 49.82
C SER A 233 37.27 8.19 50.68
#